data_AF-A0A7Y5Q3G0-F1
#
_entry.id   AF-A0A7Y5Q3G0-F1
#
_cell.length_a   1.000
_cell.length_b   1.000
_cell.length_c   1.000
_cell.angle_alpha   90.00
_cell.angle_beta   90.00
_cell.angle_gamma   90.00
#
_symmetry.space_group_name_H-M   'P 1'
#
loop_
_entity.id
_entity.type
_entity.pdbx_description
1 polymer ?
#
loop_
_entity_poly.entity_id
_entity_poly.type
_entity_poly.pdbx_seq_one_letter_code
_entity_poly.pdbx_strand_id
1 'polypeptide(L)'
;MPLALLLSLLLAPADRPPLLISAGDNPAEWQGGRLDAELKHSGAGSIRWEHATSERLQMVGVPTDWSQRGALRFRVHNAVATGSSFMVIIASENPATEGGDYWMAPVRLDFTGWKTITLPLRTLSAARTPRGWDQVNSLLLTASGWDQKVDPRAVVHLDQVELVDWVGPLLTDEELLTAFDLDLPALAPVKARLAAGDLPGARQA
;
A
#
# COMPACT_ATOMS: atom_id res chain seq x y z
N MET A 1 26.21 16.70 -47.78
CA MET A 1 25.52 15.58 -47.11
C MET A 1 24.83 16.12 -45.88
N PRO A 2 23.49 16.19 -45.80
CA PRO A 2 22.82 16.66 -44.60
C PRO A 2 22.66 15.49 -43.61
N LEU A 3 23.11 15.72 -42.37
CA LEU A 3 23.00 14.79 -41.25
C LEU A 3 21.56 14.84 -40.74
N ALA A 4 20.83 13.73 -40.86
CA ALA A 4 19.47 13.60 -40.35
C ALA A 4 19.50 13.54 -38.82
N LEU A 5 18.88 14.52 -38.16
CA LEU A 5 18.64 14.52 -36.72
C LEU A 5 17.51 13.52 -36.44
N LEU A 6 17.83 12.33 -35.92
CA LEU A 6 16.84 11.38 -35.42
C LEU A 6 16.39 11.85 -34.04
N LEU A 7 15.22 12.48 -33.97
CA LEU A 7 14.55 12.81 -32.72
C LEU A 7 13.85 11.54 -32.21
N SER A 8 14.51 10.78 -31.34
CA SER A 8 13.88 9.68 -30.61
C SER A 8 12.92 10.28 -29.56
N LEU A 9 11.62 10.29 -29.85
CA LEU A 9 10.60 10.51 -28.83
C LEU A 9 10.65 9.34 -27.85
N LEU A 10 11.18 9.56 -26.64
CA LEU A 10 10.89 8.71 -25.49
C LEU A 10 9.40 8.85 -25.18
N LEU A 11 8.60 7.88 -25.63
CA LEU A 11 7.24 7.71 -25.13
C LEU A 11 7.37 7.26 -23.67
N ALA A 12 7.19 8.17 -22.72
CA ALA A 12 6.94 7.77 -21.34
C ALA A 12 5.70 6.84 -21.35
N PRO A 13 5.70 5.71 -20.63
CA PRO A 13 4.49 4.91 -20.52
C PRO A 13 3.38 5.82 -19.99
N ALA A 14 2.26 5.90 -20.69
CA ALA A 14 1.11 6.64 -20.20
C ALA A 14 0.68 5.99 -18.88
N ASP A 15 0.75 6.74 -17.78
CA ASP A 15 0.25 6.29 -16.48
C ASP A 15 -1.20 5.85 -16.66
N ARG A 16 -1.48 4.58 -16.37
CA ARG A 16 -2.86 4.08 -16.40
C ARG A 16 -3.66 4.84 -15.35
N PRO A 17 -4.88 5.31 -15.67
CA PRO A 17 -5.71 5.96 -14.66
C PRO A 17 -5.97 5.01 -13.49
N PRO A 18 -6.05 5.53 -12.26
CA PRO A 18 -6.41 4.73 -11.09
C PRO A 18 -7.72 3.96 -11.30
N LEU A 19 -7.76 2.73 -10.81
CA LEU A 19 -9.01 1.99 -10.66
C LEU A 19 -9.64 2.35 -9.33
N LEU A 20 -10.67 3.18 -9.34
CA LEU A 20 -11.44 3.50 -8.14
C LEU A 20 -12.19 2.26 -7.63
N ILE A 21 -11.93 1.87 -6.39
CA ILE A 21 -12.67 0.80 -5.68
C ILE A 21 -13.84 1.41 -4.92
N SER A 22 -13.62 2.52 -4.19
CA SER A 22 -14.68 3.26 -3.50
C SER A 22 -14.33 4.74 -3.39
N ALA A 23 -15.32 5.58 -3.71
CA ALA A 23 -15.23 7.03 -3.50
C ALA A 23 -15.47 7.44 -2.05
N GLY A 24 -15.86 6.53 -1.15
CA GLY A 24 -16.26 6.87 0.22
C GLY A 24 -17.68 7.44 0.37
N ASP A 25 -18.41 7.57 -0.74
CA ASP A 25 -19.73 8.22 -0.82
C ASP A 25 -20.91 7.29 -0.51
N ASN A 26 -20.70 5.98 -0.57
CA ASN A 26 -21.75 4.97 -0.48
C ASN A 26 -21.52 4.04 0.71
N PRO A 27 -22.28 4.19 1.82
CA PRO A 27 -22.10 3.35 3.00
C PRO A 27 -22.45 1.88 2.77
N ALA A 28 -23.20 1.53 1.71
CA ALA A 28 -23.54 0.13 1.41
C ALA A 28 -22.32 -0.68 0.93
N GLU A 29 -21.24 -0.01 0.51
CA GLU A 29 -19.96 -0.64 0.18
C GLU A 29 -19.18 -1.08 1.42
N TRP A 30 -19.65 -0.74 2.62
CA TRP A 30 -18.89 -0.88 3.86
C TRP A 30 -19.69 -1.52 5.00
N GLN A 31 -19.01 -2.35 5.78
CA GLN A 31 -19.50 -2.88 7.05
C GLN A 31 -18.60 -2.38 8.18
N GLY A 32 -19.20 -1.87 9.27
CA GLY A 32 -18.46 -1.34 10.43
C GLY A 32 -18.12 0.15 10.37
N GLY A 33 -18.47 0.82 9.26
CA GLY A 33 -18.33 2.28 9.07
C GLY A 33 -19.67 2.95 8.78
N ARG A 34 -19.67 4.28 8.79
CA ARG A 34 -20.85 5.11 8.46
C ARG A 34 -20.43 6.26 7.56
N LEU A 35 -21.35 6.71 6.70
CA LEU A 35 -21.12 7.89 5.87
C LEU A 35 -21.01 9.15 6.75
N ASP A 36 -20.02 9.98 6.47
CA ASP A 36 -19.88 11.35 6.95
C ASP A 36 -19.86 12.29 5.74
N ALA A 37 -20.90 13.12 5.62
CA ALA A 37 -21.04 14.04 4.48
C ALA A 37 -20.31 15.38 4.69
N GLU A 38 -19.84 15.66 5.91
CA GLU A 38 -19.19 16.94 6.25
C GLU A 38 -17.68 16.82 6.12
N LEU A 39 -17.08 15.82 6.78
CA LEU A 39 -15.65 15.58 6.73
C LEU A 39 -15.31 14.64 5.59
N LYS A 40 -14.93 15.20 4.44
CA LYS A 40 -14.57 14.46 3.23
C LYS A 40 -13.39 15.06 2.52
N HIS A 41 -12.69 14.26 1.72
CA HIS A 41 -11.63 14.74 0.85
C HIS A 41 -12.17 15.05 -0.55
N SER A 42 -13.11 14.25 -1.04
CA SER A 42 -13.73 14.40 -2.35
C SER A 42 -15.17 13.88 -2.34
N GLY A 43 -15.86 13.97 -3.47
CA GLY A 43 -17.19 13.39 -3.62
C GLY A 43 -18.24 13.97 -2.68
N ALA A 44 -19.20 13.13 -2.32
CA ALA A 44 -20.33 13.45 -1.46
C ALA A 44 -20.03 13.24 0.04
N GLY A 45 -19.10 12.37 0.41
CA GLY A 45 -18.77 12.03 1.79
C GLY A 45 -17.49 11.19 1.94
N SER A 46 -17.26 10.73 3.15
CA SER A 46 -16.24 9.74 3.46
C SER A 46 -16.78 8.71 4.45
N ILE A 47 -16.08 7.61 4.64
CA ILE A 47 -16.49 6.56 5.58
C ILE A 47 -15.81 6.79 6.92
N ARG A 48 -16.60 7.24 7.89
CA ARG A 48 -16.21 7.38 9.29
C ARG A 48 -16.17 6.00 9.96
N TRP A 49 -15.03 5.68 10.54
CA TRP A 49 -14.79 4.45 11.29
C TRP A 49 -14.29 4.78 12.70
N GLU A 50 -15.11 4.43 13.69
CA GLU A 50 -14.79 4.57 15.11
C GLU A 50 -14.31 3.23 15.66
N HIS A 51 -13.04 3.14 16.02
CA HIS A 51 -12.45 1.88 16.48
C HIS A 51 -13.13 1.35 17.77
N ALA A 52 -13.65 2.26 18.61
CA ALA A 52 -14.40 1.90 19.82
C ALA A 52 -15.77 1.25 19.53
N THR A 53 -16.38 1.57 18.38
CA THR A 53 -17.72 1.08 17.99
C THR A 53 -17.63 -0.19 17.18
N SER A 54 -16.64 -0.28 16.30
CA SER A 54 -16.35 -1.47 15.50
C SER A 54 -14.86 -1.64 15.39
N GLU A 55 -14.33 -2.80 15.80
CA GLU A 55 -12.91 -3.09 15.63
C GLU A 55 -12.54 -3.39 14.18
N ARG A 56 -13.53 -3.54 13.29
CA ARG A 56 -13.35 -3.90 11.88
C ARG A 56 -14.11 -2.95 10.98
N LEU A 57 -13.49 -2.63 9.85
CA LEU A 57 -14.13 -1.98 8.72
C LEU A 57 -13.85 -2.83 7.47
N GLN A 58 -14.90 -3.30 6.80
CA GLN A 58 -14.77 -4.24 5.70
C GLN A 58 -15.51 -3.75 4.46
N MET A 59 -14.87 -3.85 3.30
CA MET A 59 -15.52 -3.57 2.03
C MET A 59 -16.37 -4.74 1.56
N VAL A 60 -17.50 -4.42 0.95
CA VAL A 60 -18.38 -5.33 0.24
C VAL A 60 -18.16 -5.15 -1.26
N GLY A 61 -17.80 -6.22 -1.96
CA GLY A 61 -17.69 -6.20 -3.42
C GLY A 61 -16.45 -5.49 -3.96
N VAL A 62 -15.26 -5.92 -3.55
CA VAL A 62 -14.00 -5.46 -4.15
C VAL A 62 -13.76 -6.14 -5.51
N PRO A 63 -13.07 -5.49 -6.48
CA PRO A 63 -12.59 -6.17 -7.68
C PRO A 63 -11.77 -7.40 -7.31
N THR A 64 -11.93 -8.49 -8.06
CA THR A 64 -11.21 -9.74 -7.76
C THR A 64 -9.80 -9.78 -8.34
N ASP A 65 -9.53 -9.03 -9.42
CA ASP A 65 -8.23 -9.01 -10.09
C ASP A 65 -7.51 -7.66 -9.92
N TRP A 66 -6.45 -7.70 -9.12
CA TRP A 66 -5.53 -6.61 -8.81
C TRP A 66 -4.16 -6.83 -9.47
N SER A 67 -3.97 -7.94 -10.21
CA SER A 67 -2.67 -8.36 -10.77
C SER A 67 -2.04 -7.34 -11.72
N GLN A 68 -2.88 -6.47 -12.28
CA GLN A 68 -2.49 -5.40 -13.20
C GLN A 68 -2.17 -4.08 -12.50
N ARG A 69 -2.03 -4.03 -11.17
CA ARG A 69 -1.80 -2.80 -10.40
C ARG A 69 -0.59 -2.94 -9.50
N GLY A 70 0.01 -1.82 -9.12
CA GLY A 70 1.24 -1.80 -8.32
C GLY A 70 1.01 -1.49 -6.84
N ALA A 71 -0.04 -0.75 -6.49
CA ALA A 71 -0.34 -0.38 -5.11
C ALA A 71 -1.84 -0.20 -4.85
N LEU A 72 -2.22 -0.44 -3.59
CA LEU A 72 -3.47 0.05 -3.00
C LEU A 72 -3.21 1.46 -2.46
N ARG A 73 -4.01 2.44 -2.87
CA ARG A 73 -3.93 3.82 -2.38
C ARG A 73 -5.27 4.22 -1.78
N PHE A 74 -5.23 4.94 -0.67
CA PHE A 74 -6.42 5.50 -0.03
C PHE A 74 -6.07 6.73 0.79
N ARG A 75 -7.06 7.58 1.04
CA ARG A 75 -6.93 8.74 1.92
C ARG A 75 -7.50 8.40 3.29
N VAL A 76 -6.75 8.77 4.32
CA VAL A 76 -7.16 8.63 5.72
C VAL A 76 -7.12 10.01 6.34
N HIS A 77 -8.24 10.45 6.91
CA HIS A 77 -8.24 11.53 7.88
C HIS A 77 -8.11 10.95 9.27
N ASN A 78 -7.29 11.59 10.11
CA ASN A 78 -7.21 11.27 11.52
C ASN A 78 -7.32 12.55 12.34
N ALA A 79 -8.26 12.62 13.30
CA ALA A 79 -8.44 13.82 14.11
C ALA A 79 -7.37 13.97 15.20
N VAL A 80 -6.85 12.85 15.71
CA VAL A 80 -5.89 12.81 16.83
C VAL A 80 -4.78 11.82 16.52
N ALA A 81 -3.52 12.26 16.57
CA ALA A 81 -2.36 11.37 16.47
C ALA A 81 -2.24 10.51 17.75
N THR A 82 -2.98 9.40 17.80
CA THR A 82 -3.01 8.47 18.93
C THR A 82 -1.73 7.67 19.08
N GLY A 83 -0.97 7.50 17.99
CA GLY A 83 0.15 6.58 17.92
C GLY A 83 -0.27 5.10 17.94
N SER A 84 -1.57 4.81 17.86
CA SER A 84 -2.06 3.45 17.60
C SER A 84 -1.93 3.10 16.12
N SER A 85 -2.33 1.89 15.73
CA SER A 85 -2.41 1.49 14.33
C SER A 85 -3.64 0.63 14.08
N PHE A 86 -3.96 0.46 12.80
CA PHE A 86 -4.82 -0.60 12.32
C PHE A 86 -4.07 -1.42 11.26
N MET A 87 -4.50 -2.66 11.06
CA MET A 87 -4.03 -3.51 9.97
C MET A 87 -4.92 -3.36 8.75
N VAL A 88 -4.31 -3.22 7.59
CA VAL A 88 -4.93 -3.48 6.29
C VAL A 88 -4.70 -4.95 5.95
N ILE A 89 -5.76 -5.66 5.58
CA ILE A 89 -5.76 -7.08 5.23
C ILE A 89 -6.46 -7.24 3.89
N ILE A 90 -5.78 -7.87 2.93
CA ILE A 90 -6.31 -8.19 1.60
C ILE A 90 -6.34 -9.71 1.47
N ALA A 91 -7.54 -10.29 1.51
CA ALA A 91 -7.71 -11.74 1.48
C ALA A 91 -7.60 -12.29 0.06
N SER A 92 -6.89 -13.39 -0.10
CA SER A 92 -6.84 -14.22 -1.30
C SER A 92 -6.80 -15.68 -0.85
N GLU A 93 -7.97 -16.16 -0.44
CA GLU A 93 -8.15 -17.40 0.29
C GLU A 93 -7.70 -18.61 -0.52
N ASN A 94 -6.88 -19.46 0.10
CA ASN A 94 -6.46 -20.72 -0.48
C ASN A 94 -7.17 -21.87 0.23
N PRO A 95 -8.12 -22.57 -0.43
CA PRO A 95 -8.85 -23.67 0.21
C PRO A 95 -7.98 -24.87 0.56
N ALA A 96 -6.72 -24.92 0.11
CA ALA A 96 -5.76 -25.96 0.45
C ALA A 96 -5.07 -25.75 1.80
N THR A 97 -5.28 -24.61 2.48
CA THR A 97 -4.63 -24.27 3.75
C THR A 97 -5.63 -24.06 4.88
N GLU A 98 -5.18 -24.35 6.10
CA GLU A 98 -5.98 -24.13 7.30
C GLU A 98 -5.82 -22.69 7.81
N GLY A 99 -6.94 -21.98 7.94
CA GLY A 99 -7.02 -20.58 8.36
C GLY A 99 -6.84 -19.61 7.19
N GLY A 100 -7.16 -18.33 7.40
CA GLY A 100 -7.22 -17.37 6.30
C GLY A 100 -5.87 -17.09 5.63
N ASP A 101 -5.89 -16.97 4.30
CA ASP A 101 -4.75 -16.57 3.47
C ASP A 101 -4.92 -15.14 2.97
N TYR A 102 -3.96 -14.27 3.32
CA TYR A 102 -4.06 -12.84 3.03
C TYR A 102 -2.69 -12.15 3.00
N TRP A 103 -2.66 -10.96 2.42
CA TRP A 103 -1.58 -10.00 2.61
C TRP A 103 -1.97 -8.96 3.65
N MET A 104 -0.99 -8.39 4.33
CA MET A 104 -1.25 -7.37 5.35
C MET A 104 -0.16 -6.29 5.44
N ALA A 105 -0.56 -5.12 5.91
CA ALA A 105 0.36 -4.06 6.37
C ALA A 105 -0.28 -3.17 7.44
N PRO A 106 0.51 -2.72 8.44
CA PRO A 106 0.03 -1.77 9.43
C PRO A 106 -0.01 -0.34 8.88
N VAL A 107 -0.98 0.44 9.34
CA VAL A 107 -1.03 1.89 9.18
C VAL A 107 -1.00 2.55 10.55
N ARG A 108 0.05 3.33 10.82
CA ARG A 108 0.23 4.07 12.07
C ARG A 108 -0.59 5.37 12.05
N LEU A 109 -1.31 5.64 13.13
CA LEU A 109 -2.10 6.84 13.37
C LEU A 109 -1.27 7.87 14.16
N ASP A 110 -0.08 8.18 13.64
CA ASP A 110 0.88 9.14 14.20
C ASP A 110 0.79 10.53 13.53
N PHE A 111 -0.27 10.76 12.76
CA PHE A 111 -0.52 11.99 12.03
C PHE A 111 -1.92 12.54 12.33
N THR A 112 -2.14 13.81 12.01
CA THR A 112 -3.44 14.48 12.06
C THR A 112 -3.80 15.03 10.68
N GLY A 113 -5.10 15.18 10.42
CA GLY A 113 -5.60 15.65 9.13
C GLY A 113 -5.61 14.54 8.06
N TRP A 114 -5.83 14.94 6.81
CA TRP A 114 -5.82 14.03 5.66
C TRP A 114 -4.40 13.62 5.27
N LYS A 115 -4.18 12.33 5.08
CA LYS A 115 -2.95 11.76 4.54
C LYS A 115 -3.28 10.70 3.50
N THR A 116 -2.55 10.71 2.38
CA THR A 116 -2.60 9.62 1.40
C THR A 116 -1.68 8.50 1.86
N ILE A 117 -2.25 7.31 2.00
CA ILE A 117 -1.51 6.07 2.26
C ILE A 117 -1.43 5.31 0.94
N THR A 118 -0.22 4.96 0.52
CA THR A 118 0.04 4.13 -0.66
C THR A 118 0.79 2.89 -0.19
N LEU A 119 0.18 1.72 -0.38
CA LEU A 119 0.72 0.43 0.00
C LEU A 119 1.10 -0.33 -1.29
N PRO A 120 2.40 -0.39 -1.64
CA PRO A 120 2.85 -1.21 -2.76
C PRO A 120 2.49 -2.68 -2.51
N LEU A 121 1.80 -3.31 -3.45
CA LEU A 121 1.31 -4.68 -3.26
C LEU A 121 2.47 -5.65 -3.00
N ARG A 122 3.60 -5.43 -3.67
CA ARG A 122 4.83 -6.23 -3.52
C ARG A 122 5.51 -6.14 -2.14
N THR A 123 5.18 -5.15 -1.31
CA THR A 123 5.80 -4.97 0.02
C THR A 123 4.92 -5.50 1.15
N LEU A 124 3.72 -5.97 0.84
CA LEU A 124 2.80 -6.48 1.86
C LEU A 124 3.27 -7.84 2.37
N SER A 125 3.15 -8.06 3.68
CA SER A 125 3.52 -9.33 4.31
C SER A 125 2.44 -10.36 4.05
N ALA A 126 2.83 -11.53 3.55
CA ALA A 126 1.90 -12.64 3.34
C ALA A 126 1.70 -13.44 4.64
N ALA A 127 0.46 -13.77 4.95
CA ALA A 127 0.11 -14.84 5.87
C ALA A 127 -0.21 -16.10 5.05
N ARG A 128 0.51 -17.19 5.34
CA ARG A 128 0.35 -18.50 4.68
C ARG A 128 0.61 -18.43 3.17
N THR A 129 -0.35 -18.84 2.34
CA THR A 129 -0.24 -19.04 0.90
C THR A 129 -1.37 -18.35 0.12
N PRO A 130 -1.47 -17.01 0.16
CA PRO A 130 -2.47 -16.29 -0.63
C PRO A 130 -2.33 -16.63 -2.11
N ARG A 131 -3.46 -16.90 -2.80
CA ARG A 131 -3.43 -17.51 -4.14
C ARG A 131 -2.84 -16.62 -5.22
N GLY A 132 -3.08 -15.32 -5.13
CA GLY A 132 -2.58 -14.36 -6.11
C GLY A 132 -3.40 -13.08 -6.15
N TRP A 133 -2.79 -12.03 -6.72
CA TRP A 133 -3.46 -10.73 -6.89
C TRP A 133 -4.60 -10.79 -7.90
N ASP A 134 -4.69 -11.83 -8.72
CA ASP A 134 -5.80 -12.14 -9.62
C ASP A 134 -7.03 -12.72 -8.90
N GLN A 135 -6.92 -13.00 -7.59
CA GLN A 135 -7.91 -13.73 -6.80
C GLN A 135 -8.12 -13.11 -5.42
N VAL A 136 -8.39 -11.82 -5.39
CA VAL A 136 -8.74 -11.08 -4.17
C VAL A 136 -10.20 -11.33 -3.81
N ASN A 137 -10.45 -11.66 -2.54
CA ASN A 137 -11.79 -11.91 -2.01
C ASN A 137 -12.34 -10.71 -1.22
N SER A 138 -11.50 -10.00 -0.48
CA SER A 138 -11.95 -8.88 0.37
C SER A 138 -10.82 -7.93 0.76
N LEU A 139 -11.22 -6.69 1.08
CA LEU A 139 -10.40 -5.71 1.79
C LEU A 139 -10.99 -5.47 3.17
N LEU A 140 -10.17 -5.68 4.20
CA LEU A 140 -10.53 -5.55 5.61
C LEU A 140 -9.52 -4.64 6.31
N LEU A 141 -10.02 -3.75 7.14
CA LEU A 141 -9.23 -2.99 8.09
C LEU A 141 -9.61 -3.44 9.50
N THR A 142 -8.62 -3.65 10.38
CA THR A 142 -8.86 -4.11 11.76
C THR A 142 -8.01 -3.34 12.76
N ALA A 143 -8.65 -2.81 13.80
CA ALA A 143 -8.05 -2.07 14.91
C ALA A 143 -7.62 -3.00 16.07
N SER A 144 -7.93 -4.29 15.98
CA SER A 144 -7.55 -5.34 16.92
C SER A 144 -6.94 -6.55 16.20
N GLY A 145 -6.29 -7.43 16.97
CA GLY A 145 -5.50 -8.56 16.44
C GLY A 145 -4.16 -8.11 15.86
N TRP A 146 -3.26 -9.03 15.49
CA TRP A 146 -1.93 -8.72 14.91
C TRP A 146 -1.18 -7.60 15.67
N ASP A 147 -1.14 -7.73 17.00
CA ASP A 147 -0.56 -6.77 17.94
C ASP A 147 -1.17 -5.35 17.92
N GLN A 148 -2.29 -5.16 17.22
CA GLN A 148 -3.07 -3.93 17.30
C GLN A 148 -3.82 -3.86 18.63
N LYS A 149 -3.84 -2.66 19.21
CA LYS A 149 -4.61 -2.32 20.41
C LYS A 149 -5.58 -1.23 20.06
N VAL A 150 -6.86 -1.47 20.33
CA VAL A 150 -7.91 -0.48 20.13
C VAL A 150 -7.62 0.75 21.00
N ASP A 151 -7.51 1.92 20.35
CA ASP A 151 -7.53 3.20 21.03
C ASP A 151 -8.92 3.82 20.81
N PRO A 152 -9.72 4.03 21.87
CA PRO A 152 -11.08 4.55 21.71
C PRO A 152 -11.14 5.99 21.18
N ARG A 153 -10.01 6.71 21.17
CA ARG A 153 -9.89 8.05 20.57
C ARG A 153 -9.66 8.00 19.06
N ALA A 154 -9.33 6.83 18.50
CA ALA A 154 -9.11 6.66 17.08
C ALA A 154 -10.46 6.64 16.34
N VAL A 155 -10.78 7.78 15.75
CA VAL A 155 -11.85 7.97 14.78
C VAL A 155 -11.21 8.42 13.49
N VAL A 156 -11.26 7.57 12.48
CA VAL A 156 -10.65 7.82 11.17
C VAL A 156 -11.72 7.93 10.10
N HIS A 157 -11.42 8.66 9.04
CA HIS A 157 -12.27 8.73 7.86
C HIS A 157 -11.51 8.24 6.64
N LEU A 158 -12.16 7.41 5.84
CA LEU A 158 -11.61 6.83 4.62
C LEU A 158 -12.30 7.37 3.38
N ASP A 159 -11.49 7.76 2.39
CA ASP A 159 -11.94 8.30 1.11
C ASP A 159 -10.96 7.87 0.00
N GLN A 160 -11.42 7.86 -1.25
CA GLN A 160 -10.64 7.54 -2.45
C GLN A 160 -9.84 6.24 -2.35
N VAL A 161 -10.51 5.12 -2.10
CA VAL A 161 -9.86 3.79 -2.14
C VAL A 161 -9.71 3.37 -3.59
N GLU A 162 -8.47 3.17 -4.04
CA GLU A 162 -8.15 2.97 -5.45
C GLU A 162 -6.93 2.06 -5.62
N LEU A 163 -6.86 1.39 -6.77
CA LEU A 163 -5.65 0.71 -7.22
C LEU A 163 -4.94 1.55 -8.26
N VAL A 164 -3.64 1.70 -8.08
CA VAL A 164 -2.80 2.51 -8.95
C VAL A 164 -1.64 1.69 -9.48
N ASP A 165 -1.09 2.13 -10.60
CA ASP A 165 0.24 1.71 -10.99
C ASP A 165 1.23 2.26 -9.95
N TRP A 166 2.25 1.48 -9.62
CA TRP A 166 3.28 1.88 -8.68
C TRP A 166 4.65 1.48 -9.19
N VAL A 167 5.29 2.46 -9.83
CA VAL A 167 6.73 2.46 -10.02
C VAL A 167 7.29 3.15 -8.79
N GLY A 168 7.66 2.37 -7.78
CA GLY A 168 8.36 2.92 -6.62
C GLY A 168 9.68 3.56 -7.06
N PRO A 169 10.40 4.29 -6.18
CA PRO A 169 11.74 4.74 -6.51
C PRO A 169 12.57 3.51 -6.86
N LEU A 170 12.86 3.36 -8.16
CA LEU A 170 13.92 2.50 -8.63
C LEU A 170 15.18 3.25 -8.25
N LEU A 171 15.70 3.00 -7.05
CA LEU A 171 17.14 3.16 -6.89
C LEU A 171 17.72 2.12 -7.84
N THR A 172 18.52 2.58 -8.80
CA THR A 172 19.43 1.68 -9.49
C THR A 172 20.25 0.93 -8.45
N ASP A 173 20.73 -0.27 -8.78
CA ASP A 173 21.62 -1.01 -7.87
C ASP A 173 22.77 -0.12 -7.37
N GLU A 174 23.28 0.76 -8.24
CA GLU A 174 24.32 1.72 -7.88
C GLU A 174 23.84 2.75 -6.85
N GLU A 175 22.67 3.37 -7.03
CA GLU A 175 22.09 4.31 -6.06
C GLU A 175 21.73 3.63 -4.73
N LEU A 176 21.26 2.38 -4.78
CA LEU A 176 20.97 1.58 -3.58
C LEU A 176 22.26 1.25 -2.82
N LEU A 177 23.28 0.78 -3.55
CA LEU A 177 24.53 0.33 -2.96
C LEU A 177 25.37 1.50 -2.43
N THR A 178 25.28 2.67 -3.06
CA THR A 178 25.93 3.90 -2.58
C THR A 178 25.18 4.58 -1.44
N ALA A 179 23.90 4.25 -1.21
CA ALA A 179 23.16 4.71 -0.05
C ALA A 179 23.54 3.98 1.25
N PHE A 180 24.23 2.84 1.16
CA PHE A 180 24.77 2.15 2.34
C PHE A 180 26.07 2.79 2.83
N ASP A 181 26.31 2.75 4.13
CA ASP A 181 27.62 3.05 4.71
C ASP A 181 28.59 1.89 4.40
N LEU A 182 29.24 1.99 3.25
CA LEU A 182 30.19 0.98 2.76
C LEU A 182 31.49 0.92 3.59
N ASP A 183 31.70 1.83 4.55
CA ASP A 183 32.85 1.81 5.44
C ASP A 183 32.66 0.85 6.62
N LEU A 184 31.47 0.25 6.77
CA LEU A 184 31.25 -0.85 7.70
C LEU A 184 32.13 -2.06 7.30
N PRO A 185 32.90 -2.65 8.24
CA PRO A 185 33.76 -3.80 7.93
C PRO A 185 33.03 -4.99 7.31
N ALA A 186 31.76 -5.19 7.68
CA ALA A 186 30.90 -6.23 7.12
C ALA A 186 30.59 -6.04 5.62
N LEU A 187 30.71 -4.81 5.09
CA LEU A 187 30.42 -4.46 3.71
C LEU A 187 31.68 -4.28 2.85
N ALA A 188 32.87 -4.58 3.39
CA ALA A 188 34.12 -4.52 2.64
C ALA A 188 34.09 -5.33 1.32
N PRO A 189 33.46 -6.53 1.24
CA PRO A 189 33.31 -7.26 -0.02
C PRO A 189 32.46 -6.53 -1.06
N VAL A 190 31.35 -5.90 -0.62
CA VAL A 190 30.46 -5.10 -1.47
C VAL A 190 31.22 -3.88 -2.01
N LYS A 191 31.92 -3.15 -1.13
CA LYS A 191 32.72 -1.96 -1.48
C LYS A 191 33.81 -2.28 -2.53
N ALA A 192 34.53 -3.38 -2.35
CA ALA A 192 35.60 -3.78 -3.28
C ALA A 192 35.04 -4.11 -4.68
N ARG A 193 33.89 -4.79 -4.76
CA ARG A 193 33.25 -5.14 -6.04
C ARG A 193 32.67 -3.92 -6.75
N LEU A 194 32.08 -2.99 -6.01
CA LEU A 194 31.64 -1.70 -6.56
C LEU A 194 32.80 -0.89 -7.15
N ALA A 195 33.93 -0.79 -6.43
CA ALA A 195 35.12 -0.09 -6.92
C ALA A 195 35.71 -0.73 -8.19
N ALA A 196 35.45 -2.03 -8.42
CA ALA A 196 35.85 -2.76 -9.61
C ALA A 196 34.81 -2.69 -10.76
N GLY A 197 33.66 -2.04 -10.55
CA GLY A 197 32.55 -1.99 -11.52
C GLY A 197 31.75 -3.29 -11.64
N ASP A 198 31.92 -4.24 -10.72
CA ASP A 198 31.22 -5.53 -10.70
C ASP A 198 29.91 -5.44 -9.90
N LEU A 199 28.88 -4.86 -10.53
CA LEU A 199 27.55 -4.74 -9.93
C LEU A 199 26.89 -6.10 -9.61
N PRO A 200 26.90 -7.12 -10.51
CA PRO A 200 26.31 -8.42 -10.20
C PRO A 200 26.97 -9.10 -9.00
N GLY A 201 28.31 -9.03 -8.90
CA GLY A 201 29.04 -9.56 -7.76
C GLY A 201 28.81 -8.75 -6.49
N ALA A 202 28.68 -7.42 -6.57
CA ALA A 202 28.36 -6.58 -5.42
C ALA A 202 26.99 -6.92 -4.81
N ARG A 203 26.00 -7.27 -5.65
CA ARG A 203 24.65 -7.67 -5.21
C ARG A 203 24.62 -8.98 -4.41
N GLN A 204 25.59 -9.87 -4.64
CA GLN A 204 25.64 -11.21 -4.06
C GLN A 204 26.64 -11.34 -2.89
N ALA A 205 27.38 -10.27 -2.57
CA ALA A 205 28.39 -10.25 -1.51
C ALA A 205 27.74 -10.01 -0.13
#